data_AF-A0A6G9A9K3-F1
#
_entry.id   AF-A0A6G9A9K3-F1
#
_cell.length_a   1.000
_cell.length_b   1.000
_cell.length_c   1.000
_cell.angle_alpha   90.00
_cell.angle_beta   90.00
_cell.angle_gamma   90.00
#
_symmetry.space_group_name_H-M   'P 1'
#
loop_
_entity.id
_entity.type
_entity.pdbx_description
1 polymer ?
#
loop_
_entity_poly.entity_id
_entity_poly.type
_entity_poly.pdbx_seq_one_letter_code
_entity_poly.pdbx_strand_id
1 'polypeptide(L)' 'MTDRDPFAEGEHAARQNIPAEANPYSDGSDEYALWSAGHEKIASAMEASESEGT' A
#
# COMPACT_ATOMS: atom_id res chain seq x y z
N MET A 1 -3.76 16.74 -15.38
CA MET A 1 -3.40 16.49 -13.97
C MET A 1 -2.97 15.04 -13.94
N THR A 2 -1.79 14.72 -13.41
CA THR A 2 -1.46 13.31 -13.22
C THR A 2 -2.30 12.84 -12.05
N ASP A 3 -3.47 12.26 -12.34
CA ASP A 3 -4.27 11.52 -11.38
C ASP A 3 -3.37 10.43 -10.79
N ARG A 4 -2.69 10.74 -9.68
CA ARG A 4 -1.92 9.76 -8.91
C ARG A 4 -2.94 8.78 -8.38
N ASP A 5 -2.93 7.59 -8.99
CA ASP A 5 -3.78 6.48 -8.60
C ASP A 5 -3.43 6.09 -7.15
N PRO A 6 -4.37 6.28 -6.18
CA PRO A 6 -4.07 6.04 -4.78
C PRO A 6 -3.62 4.60 -4.52
N PHE A 7 -4.18 3.64 -5.26
CA PHE A 7 -3.83 2.23 -5.16
C PHE A 7 -2.37 1.97 -5.57
N ALA A 8 -1.94 2.48 -6.73
CA ALA A 8 -0.55 2.37 -7.19
C ALA A 8 0.44 3.07 -6.23
N GLU A 9 0.02 4.17 -5.60
CA GLU A 9 0.82 4.86 -4.60
C GLU A 9 0.98 4.04 -3.31
N GLY A 10 -0.09 3.36 -2.88
CA GLY A 10 -0.05 2.42 -1.76
C GLY A 10 0.88 1.24 -2.02
N GLU A 11 0.80 0.65 -3.21
CA GLU A 11 1.72 -0.43 -3.63
C GLU A 11 3.19 0.06 -3.62
N HIS A 12 3.44 1.28 -4.05
CA HIS A 12 4.79 1.85 -4.05
C HIS A 12 5.30 2.12 -2.62
N ALA A 13 4.44 2.62 -1.74
CA ALA A 13 4.76 2.88 -0.34
C ALA A 13 5.15 1.59 0.39
N ALA A 14 4.37 0.51 0.23
CA ALA A 14 4.68 -0.80 0.81
C ALA A 14 6.04 -1.33 0.33
N ARG A 15 6.37 -1.22 -0.96
CA ARG A 15 7.70 -1.61 -1.49
C ARG A 15 8.85 -0.83 -0.87
N GLN A 16 8.60 0.41 -0.45
CA GLN A 16 9.58 1.25 0.23
C GLN A 16 9.61 1.05 1.75
N ASN A 17 8.88 0.06 2.29
CA ASN A 17 8.72 -0.17 3.73
C ASN A 17 8.12 1.03 4.49
N ILE A 18 7.32 1.84 3.81
CA ILE A 18 6.55 2.92 4.44
C ILE A 18 5.36 2.27 5.17
N PRO A 19 5.06 2.61 6.44
CA PRO A 19 3.94 2.00 7.16
C PRO A 19 2.58 2.44 6.60
N ALA A 20 1.55 1.59 6.76
CA ALA A 20 0.19 1.91 6.31
C ALA A 20 -0.39 3.16 6.99
N GLU A 21 0.05 3.47 8.22
CA GLU A 21 -0.31 4.67 8.97
C GLU A 21 0.19 5.97 8.32
N ALA A 22 1.16 5.90 7.41
CA ALA A 22 1.66 7.04 6.65
C ALA A 22 0.84 7.31 5.37
N ASN A 23 -0.35 6.72 5.26
CA ASN A 23 -1.31 7.02 4.21
C ASN A 23 -1.59 8.54 4.18
N PRO A 24 -1.31 9.24 3.06
CA PRO A 24 -1.47 10.69 2.99
C PRO A 24 -2.93 11.13 2.86
N TYR A 25 -3.85 10.21 2.56
CA TYR A 25 -5.28 10.49 2.37
C TYR A 25 -6.03 10.54 3.71
N SER A 26 -7.19 11.20 3.72
CA SER A 26 -8.01 11.27 4.93
C SER A 26 -8.64 9.91 5.25
N ASP A 27 -8.51 9.46 6.50
CA ASP A 27 -9.15 8.24 6.96
C ASP A 27 -10.67 8.27 6.68
N GLY A 28 -11.17 7.21 6.04
CA GLY A 28 -12.56 7.10 5.59
C GLY A 28 -12.86 7.66 4.19
N SER A 29 -11.90 8.27 3.50
CA SER A 29 -12.05 8.64 2.08
C SER A 29 -11.83 7.44 1.15
N ASP A 30 -12.43 7.50 -0.05
CA ASP A 30 -12.24 6.47 -1.08
C ASP A 30 -10.75 6.33 -1.46
N GLU A 31 -10.01 7.43 -1.53
CA GLU A 31 -8.57 7.38 -1.79
C GLU A 31 -7.77 6.69 -0.67
N TYR A 32 -8.17 6.87 0.59
CA TYR A 32 -7.54 6.18 1.71
C TYR A 32 -7.75 4.68 1.62
N ALA A 33 -8.97 4.24 1.30
CA ALA A 33 -9.30 2.84 1.10
C ALA A 33 -8.52 2.24 -0.08
N LEU A 34 -8.46 2.94 -1.21
CA LEU A 34 -7.71 2.50 -2.40
C LEU A 34 -6.21 2.39 -2.12
N TRP A 35 -5.61 3.39 -1.48
CA TRP A 35 -4.21 3.37 -1.10
C TRP A 35 -3.91 2.22 -0.13
N SER A 36 -4.75 2.03 0.89
CA SER A 36 -4.57 0.97 1.88
C SER A 36 -4.66 -0.42 1.24
N ALA A 37 -5.59 -0.62 0.30
CA ALA A 37 -5.72 -1.88 -0.45
C ALA A 37 -4.48 -2.17 -1.32
N GLY A 38 -3.91 -1.16 -1.97
CA GLY A 38 -2.67 -1.32 -2.74
C GLY A 38 -1.47 -1.64 -1.85
N HIS A 39 -1.40 -0.98 -0.69
CA HIS A 39 -0.36 -1.22 0.30
C HIS A 39 -0.40 -2.65 0.85
N GLU A 40 -1.58 -3.09 1.32
CA GLU A 40 -1.81 -4.43 1.88
C GLU A 40 -1.41 -5.54 0.90
N LYS A 41 -1.75 -5.38 -0.39
CA LYS A 41 -1.40 -6.36 -1.43
C LYS A 41 0.10 -6.64 -1.50
N ILE A 42 0.92 -5.59 -1.43
CA ILE A 42 2.37 -5.74 -1.49
C ILE A 42 2.93 -6.22 -0.17
N ALA A 43 2.46 -5.68 0.96
CA ALA A 43 2.87 -6.14 2.28
C ALA A 43 2.62 -7.65 2.43
N SER A 44 1.42 -8.11 2.08
CA SER A 44 1.05 -9.53 2.09
C SER A 44 1.92 -10.38 1.15
N ALA A 45 2.21 -9.89 -0.05
CA ALA A 45 3.08 -10.60 -1.00
C ALA A 45 4.53 -10.70 -0.50
N MET A 46 5.03 -9.67 0.20
CA MET A 46 6.36 -9.68 0.81
C MET A 46 6.43 -10.69 1.95
N GLU A 47 5.45 -10.70 2.86
CA GLU A 47 5.37 -11.68 3.95
C GLU A 47 5.27 -13.13 3.45
N ALA A 48 4.49 -13.36 2.37
CA ALA A 48 4.39 -14.66 1.73
C ALA A 48 5.73 -15.10 1.10
N SER A 49 6.46 -14.17 0.48
CA SER A 49 7.78 -14.45 -0.08
C SER A 49 8.84 -14.74 0.99
N GLU A 50 8.75 -14.12 2.17
CA GLU A 50 9.66 -14.43 3.28
C GLU A 50 9.34 -15.79 3.93
N SER A 51 8.08 -16.22 3.87
CA SER A 51 7.63 -17.50 4.42
C SER A 51 8.05 -18.71 3.58
N GLU A 52 8.40 -18.55 2.30
CA GLU A 52 8.87 -19.63 1.42
C GLU A 52 10.39 -19.92 1.58
N GLY A 53 11.09 -19.14 2.42
CA GLY A 53 12.53 -19.23 2.64
C GLY A 53 13.01 -20.08 3.83
N THR A 54 12.12 -20.79 4.54
CA THR A 54 12.46 -21.67 5.69
C THR A 54 12.20 -23.14 5.38
#